data_AF-A0A6P0X7D9-F1
#
_entry.id   AF-A0A6P0X7D9-F1
#
_cell.length_a   1.000
_cell.length_b   1.000
_cell.length_c   1.000
_cell.angle_alpha   90.00
_cell.angle_beta   90.00
_cell.angle_gamma   90.00
#
_symmetry.space_group_name_H-M   'P 1'
#
loop_
_entity.id
_entity.type
_entity.pdbx_description
1 polymer ?
#
loop_
_entity_poly.entity_id
_entity_poly.type
_entity_poly.pdbx_seq_one_letter_code
_entity_poly.pdbx_strand_id
1 'polypeptide(L)' 'MLLAERHIIKKGHRFWSQIDNLSWQSKNLYNCANYIIRQNFIYGYGYLTYNQMASLMKTTEQYQALP' A
#
# COMPACT_ATOMS: atom_id res chain seq x y z
N MET A 1 9.56 -19.34 14.54
CA MET A 1 9.38 -17.88 14.41
C MET A 1 10.47 -17.37 13.48
N LEU A 2 10.12 -16.78 12.33
CA LEU A 2 11.12 -16.16 11.46
C LEU A 2 11.51 -14.81 12.08
N LEU A 3 12.78 -14.64 12.44
CA LEU A 3 13.31 -13.36 12.89
C LEU A 3 13.70 -12.56 11.66
N ALA A 4 12.95 -11.48 11.40
CA ALA A 4 13.31 -10.48 10.41
C ALA A 4 14.01 -9.30 11.11
N GLU A 5 14.97 -8.69 10.43
CA GLU A 5 15.58 -7.45 10.88
C GLU A 5 14.51 -6.35 10.98
N ARG A 6 14.56 -5.56 12.07
CA ARG A 6 13.62 -4.46 12.30
C ARG A 6 14.40 -3.19 12.66
N HIS A 7 14.31 -2.19 11.79
CA HIS A 7 14.79 -0.84 12.09
C HIS A 7 13.66 0.02 12.68
N ILE A 8 13.85 0.49 13.90
CA ILE A 8 12.94 1.45 14.52
C ILE A 8 13.46 2.85 14.24
N ILE A 9 12.72 3.59 13.43
CA ILE A 9 13.02 5.00 13.19
C ILE A 9 12.36 5.81 14.32
N LYS A 10 13.07 6.79 14.86
CA LYS A 10 12.56 7.69 15.90
C LYS A 10 12.27 9.06 15.30
N LYS A 11 11.41 9.85 15.95
CA LYS A 11 11.03 11.21 15.51
C LYS A 11 12.21 12.15 15.24
N GLY A 12 13.34 11.98 15.94
CA GLY A 12 14.56 12.78 15.73
C GLY A 12 15.40 12.37 14.52
N HIS A 13 15.02 11.31 13.79
CA HIS A 13 15.76 10.87 12.61
C HIS A 13 15.56 11.86 11.45
N ARG A 14 16.64 12.20 10.74
CA ARG A 14 16.62 13.20 9.65
C ARG A 14 15.58 12.92 8.55
N PHE A 15 15.21 11.66 8.35
CA PHE A 15 14.23 11.24 7.35
C PHE A 15 12.86 10.86 7.93
N TRP A 16 12.60 11.13 9.22
CA TRP A 16 11.36 10.73 9.89
C TRP A 16 10.11 11.13 9.10
N SER A 17 9.97 12.42 8.76
CA SER A 17 8.77 12.94 8.09
C SER A 17 8.56 12.33 6.69
N GLN A 18 9.64 12.12 5.94
CA GLN A 18 9.56 11.49 4.62
C GLN A 18 9.13 10.03 4.75
N ILE A 19 9.72 9.28 5.67
CA ILE A 19 9.40 7.86 5.85
C ILE A 19 8.00 7.68 6.40
N ASP A 20 7.56 8.54 7.32
CA ASP A 20 6.18 8.55 7.82
C ASP A 20 5.17 8.80 6.69
N ASN A 21 5.43 9.79 5.84
CA ASN A 21 4.58 10.08 4.67
C ASN A 21 4.54 8.90 3.67
N LEU A 22 5.69 8.34 3.31
CA LEU A 22 5.75 7.17 2.41
C LEU A 22 5.04 5.96 3.01
N SER A 23 5.20 5.72 4.32
CA SER A 23 4.52 4.63 5.03
C SER A 23 3.00 4.82 5.03
N TRP A 24 2.54 6.07 5.19
CA TRP A 24 1.13 6.42 5.10
C TRP A 24 0.55 6.13 3.71
N GLN A 25 1.25 6.55 2.64
CA GLN A 25 0.83 6.30 1.27
C GLN A 25 0.80 4.80 0.96
N SER A 26 1.86 4.06 1.33
CA SER A 26 1.95 2.61 1.15
C SER A 26 0.79 1.86 1.83
N LYS A 27 0.48 2.21 3.08
CA LYS A 27 -0.65 1.63 3.82
C LYS A 27 -1.98 1.89 3.11
N ASN A 28 -2.22 3.11 2.64
CA ASN A 28 -3.47 3.47 1.99
C ASN A 28 -3.60 2.82 0.61
N LEU A 29 -2.50 2.68 -0.14
CA LEU A 29 -2.46 1.92 -1.39
C LEU A 29 -2.89 0.46 -1.17
N TYR A 30 -2.31 -0.18 -0.14
CA TYR A 30 -2.66 -1.55 0.24
C TYR A 30 -4.14 -1.68 0.65
N ASN A 31 -4.63 -0.75 1.47
CA ASN A 31 -6.03 -0.72 1.89
C ASN A 31 -7.00 -0.55 0.71
N CYS A 32 -6.65 0.29 -0.27
CA CYS A 32 -7.43 0.50 -1.48
C CYS A 32 -7.53 -0.80 -2.31
N ALA A 33 -6.40 -1.46 -2.58
CA ALA A 33 -6.38 -2.73 -3.29
C ALA A 33 -7.23 -3.80 -2.59
N ASN A 34 -7.10 -3.92 -1.26
CA ASN A 34 -7.90 -4.86 -0.46
C ASN A 34 -9.38 -4.53 -0.49
N TYR A 35 -9.74 -3.26 -0.41
CA TYR A 35 -11.14 -2.83 -0.51
C TYR A 35 -11.73 -3.29 -1.85
N ILE A 36 -11.04 -3.06 -2.96
CA ILE A 36 -11.48 -3.46 -4.30
C ILE A 36 -11.64 -4.98 -4.39
N ILE A 37 -10.67 -5.76 -3.90
CA ILE A 37 -10.78 -7.24 -3.88
C ILE A 37 -12.03 -7.67 -3.12
N ARG A 38 -12.29 -7.08 -1.95
CA ARG A 38 -13.48 -7.40 -1.14
C ARG A 38 -14.77 -7.01 -1.83
N GLN A 39 -14.83 -5.85 -2.49
CA GLN A 39 -16.02 -5.44 -3.25
C GLN A 39 -16.31 -6.44 -4.39
N ASN A 40 -15.28 -6.82 -5.15
CA ASN A 40 -15.45 -7.79 -6.24
C ASN A 40 -15.94 -9.15 -5.73
N PHE A 41 -15.44 -9.59 -4.58
CA PHE A 41 -15.90 -10.83 -3.94
C PHE A 41 -17.36 -10.74 -3.49
N ILE A 42 -17.73 -9.68 -2.76
CA ILE A 42 -19.08 -9.50 -2.20
C ILE A 42 -20.14 -9.44 -3.32
N TYR A 43 -19.85 -8.78 -4.43
CA TYR A 43 -20.80 -8.60 -5.53
C TYR A 43 -20.65 -9.63 -6.66
N GLY A 44 -19.76 -10.62 -6.53
CA GLY A 44 -19.60 -11.69 -7.50
C GLY A 44 -18.97 -11.28 -8.83
N TYR A 45 -18.16 -10.21 -8.86
CA TYR A 45 -17.46 -9.73 -10.06
C TYR A 45 -16.19 -10.52 -10.39
N GLY A 46 -15.83 -11.51 -9.57
CA GLY A 46 -14.65 -12.35 -9.76
C GLY A 46 -13.40 -11.79 -9.05
N TYR A 47 -12.22 -12.18 -9.52
CA TYR A 47 -10.94 -11.79 -8.93
C TYR A 47 -10.10 -11.01 -9.94
N LEU A 48 -9.54 -9.88 -9.52
CA LEU A 48 -8.59 -9.13 -10.33
C LEU A 48 -7.21 -9.80 -10.26
N THR A 49 -6.65 -10.11 -11.42
CA THR A 49 -5.26 -10.56 -11.51
C THR A 49 -4.31 -9.49 -10.98
N TYR A 50 -3.10 -9.90 -10.60
CA TYR A 50 -2.06 -8.97 -10.15
C TYR A 50 -1.83 -7.82 -11.15
N ASN A 51 -1.76 -8.12 -12.45
CA ASN A 51 -1.51 -7.11 -13.48
C ASN A 51 -2.67 -6.11 -13.61
N GLN A 52 -3.92 -6.58 -13.50
CA GLN A 52 -5.08 -5.69 -13.50
C GLN A 52 -5.08 -4.78 -12.26
N MET A 53 -4.80 -5.35 -11.09
CA MET A 53 -4.70 -4.58 -9.86
C MET A 53 -3.56 -3.56 -9.92
N ALA A 54 -2.38 -3.96 -10.40
CA ALA A 54 -1.23 -3.06 -10.54
C ALA A 54 -1.53 -1.89 -11.49
N SER A 55 -2.16 -2.15 -12.64
CA SER A 55 -2.58 -1.10 -13.58
C SER A 55 -3.62 -0.16 -12.98
N LEU A 56 -4.56 -0.68 -12.19
CA LEU A 56 -5.56 0.13 -11.49
C LEU A 56 -4.93 0.99 -10.39
N MET A 57 -3.99 0.42 -9.62
CA MET A 57 -3.32 1.14 -8.54
C MET A 57 -2.42 2.26 -9.06
N LYS A 58 -1.82 2.12 -10.25
CA LYS A 58 -0.97 3.16 -10.87
C LYS A 58 -1.64 4.53 -11.05
N THR A 59 -2.96 4.58 -11.16
CA THR A 59 -3.70 5.83 -11.34
C THR A 59 -4.08 6.49 -10.02
N THR A 60 -3.86 5.82 -8.88
CA THR A 60 -4.19 6.36 -7.56
C THR A 60 -3.14 7.35 -7.10
N GLU A 61 -3.58 8.38 -6.37
CA GLU A 61 -2.67 9.36 -5.75
C GLU A 61 -1.65 8.71 -4.83
N GLN A 62 -2.05 7.65 -4.11
CA GLN A 62 -1.17 6.93 -3.19
C GLN A 62 -0.02 6.26 -3.92
N TYR A 63 -0.27 5.67 -5.10
CA TYR A 63 0.79 5.08 -5.91
C TYR A 63 1.70 6.15 -6.49
N GLN A 64 1.13 7.24 -7.01
CA GLN A 64 1.89 8.33 -7.62
C GLN A 64 2.74 9.11 -6.61
N ALA A 65 2.37 9.08 -5.32
CA ALA A 65 3.13 9.69 -4.23
C ALA A 65 4.33 8.85 -3.76
N LEU A 66 4.45 7.60 -4.20
CA LEU A 66 5.59 6.73 -3.91
C LEU A 66 6.68 6.91 -4.99
N PRO A 67 7.97 6.79 -4.61
CA PRO A 67 9.09 6.90 -5.54
C PRO A 67 9.22 5.70 -6.49
#